data_AF-A0A9D2IXV5-F1
#
_entry.id   AF-A0A9D2IXV5-F1
#
_cell.length_a   1.000
_cell.length_b   1.000
_cell.length_c   1.000
_cell.angle_alpha   90.00
_cell.angle_beta   90.00
_cell.angle_gamma   90.00
#
_symmetry.space_group_name_H-M   'P 1'
#
loop_
_entity.id
_entity.type
_entity.pdbx_description
1 polymer ?
#
loop_
_entity_poly.entity_id
_entity_poly.type
_entity_poly.pdbx_seq_one_letter_code
_entity_poly.pdbx_strand_id
1 'polypeptide(L)'
;MKKIFAVDDHIEWLNFYKSILPEYFDDFSYTTAMSAKEGIKTVDAHPDNYFDFILSDLEMETDTPEKCAGMYFIKNILHKTDKKKITIISASFNIDSVAKELGVKYIAKRSLVHNPYLIKKIEDIS
;
A
#
# COMPACT_ATOMS: atom_id res chain seq x y z
N MET A 1 -14.07 -12.76 -2.64
CA MET A 1 -12.78 -12.34 -3.22
C MET A 1 -12.38 -10.96 -2.73
N LYS A 2 -11.31 -10.88 -1.93
CA LYS A 2 -10.67 -9.62 -1.51
C LYS A 2 -9.83 -9.05 -2.65
N LYS A 3 -9.85 -7.74 -2.87
CA LYS A 3 -9.05 -7.07 -3.90
C LYS A 3 -7.90 -6.30 -3.26
N ILE A 4 -6.70 -6.83 -3.41
CA ILE A 4 -5.49 -6.30 -2.80
C ILE A 4 -4.66 -5.64 -3.90
N PHE A 5 -4.30 -4.37 -3.69
CA PHE A 5 -3.42 -3.61 -4.58
C PHE A 5 -2.13 -3.27 -3.85
N ALA A 6 -0.98 -3.57 -4.45
CA ALA A 6 0.32 -3.21 -3.89
C ALA A 6 1.11 -2.30 -4.85
N VAL A 7 1.71 -1.25 -4.30
CA VAL A 7 2.54 -0.28 -5.03
C VAL A 7 3.89 -0.20 -4.35
N ASP A 8 4.92 -0.66 -5.04
CA ASP A 8 6.31 -0.71 -4.55
C ASP A 8 7.24 -0.75 -5.77
N ASP A 9 8.29 0.06 -5.78
CA ASP A 9 9.25 0.11 -6.89
C ASP A 9 10.21 -1.09 -6.89
N HIS A 10 10.22 -1.89 -5.82
CA HIS A 10 11.00 -3.12 -5.70
C HIS A 10 10.12 -4.35 -5.94
N ILE A 11 10.41 -5.08 -7.03
CA ILE A 11 9.68 -6.30 -7.40
C ILE A 11 9.76 -7.38 -6.32
N GLU A 12 10.84 -7.41 -5.54
CA GLU A 12 11.03 -8.32 -4.42
C GLU A 12 9.98 -8.11 -3.34
N TRP A 13 9.59 -6.87 -3.05
CA TRP A 13 8.53 -6.57 -2.08
C TRP A 13 7.16 -6.98 -2.61
N LEU A 14 6.88 -6.71 -3.89
CA LEU A 14 5.64 -7.16 -4.54
C LEU A 14 5.52 -8.70 -4.52
N ASN A 15 6.62 -9.41 -4.74
CA ASN A 15 6.66 -10.87 -4.66
C ASN A 15 6.56 -11.38 -3.22
N PHE A 16 7.19 -10.70 -2.26
CA PHE A 16 7.08 -11.02 -0.84
C PHE A 16 5.62 -10.91 -0.36
N TYR A 17 4.91 -9.83 -0.69
CA TYR A 17 3.48 -9.72 -0.38
C TYR A 17 2.71 -10.89 -0.99
N LYS A 18 2.91 -11.17 -2.29
CA LYS A 18 2.27 -12.29 -2.97
C LYS A 18 2.54 -13.64 -2.30
N SER A 19 3.72 -13.86 -1.73
CA SER A 19 4.06 -15.12 -1.05
C SER A 19 3.41 -15.26 0.32
N ILE A 20 3.20 -14.16 1.04
CA ILE A 20 2.61 -14.22 2.40
C ILE A 20 1.07 -14.13 2.37
N LEU A 21 0.48 -13.41 1.42
CA LEU A 21 -0.98 -13.19 1.35
C LEU A 21 -1.84 -14.47 1.41
N PRO A 22 -1.47 -15.60 0.76
CA PRO A 22 -2.25 -16.85 0.84
C PRO A 22 -2.38 -17.45 2.24
N GLU A 23 -1.49 -17.10 3.18
CA GLU A 23 -1.60 -17.55 4.58
C GLU A 23 -2.71 -16.81 5.34
N TYR A 24 -3.21 -15.70 4.78
CA TYR A 24 -4.10 -14.76 5.46
C TYR A 24 -5.41 -14.53 4.71
N PHE A 25 -5.45 -14.80 3.40
CA PHE A 25 -6.61 -14.59 2.56
C PHE A 25 -6.90 -15.84 1.72
N ASP A 26 -8.04 -16.48 1.98
CA ASP A 26 -8.46 -17.69 1.26
C ASP A 26 -8.86 -17.43 -0.20
N ASP A 27 -9.42 -16.24 -0.49
CA ASP A 27 -9.91 -15.85 -1.81
C ASP A 27 -9.60 -14.37 -2.06
N PHE A 28 -8.58 -14.09 -2.87
CA PHE A 28 -8.14 -12.74 -3.21
C PHE A 28 -7.64 -12.60 -4.65
N SER A 29 -7.75 -11.38 -5.18
CA SER A 29 -7.04 -10.93 -6.37
C SER A 29 -5.90 -10.00 -5.97
N TYR A 30 -4.76 -10.11 -6.64
CA TYR A 30 -3.57 -9.30 -6.37
C TYR A 30 -3.18 -8.49 -7.60
N THR A 31 -3.27 -7.17 -7.47
CA THR A 31 -2.86 -6.20 -8.48
C THR A 31 -1.59 -5.50 -7.99
N THR A 32 -0.70 -5.13 -8.91
CA THR A 32 0.56 -4.47 -8.57
C THR A 32 0.84 -3.28 -9.47
N ALA A 33 1.59 -2.31 -8.96
CA ALA A 33 2.20 -1.22 -9.73
C ALA A 33 3.61 -0.96 -9.20
N MET A 34 4.53 -0.51 -10.06
CA MET A 34 5.94 -0.31 -9.72
C MET A 34 6.34 1.17 -9.55
N SER A 35 5.35 2.06 -9.47
CA SER A 35 5.57 3.50 -9.25
C SER A 35 4.30 4.17 -8.73
N ALA A 36 4.41 5.33 -8.10
CA ALA A 36 3.25 6.14 -7.75
C ALA A 36 2.42 6.51 -8.98
N LYS A 37 3.08 6.86 -10.10
CA LYS A 37 2.38 7.21 -11.36
C LYS A 37 1.55 6.05 -11.92
N GLU A 38 2.11 4.84 -11.95
CA GLU A 38 1.37 3.64 -12.36
C GLU A 38 0.27 3.31 -11.33
N GLY A 39 0.56 3.53 -10.05
CA GLY A 39 -0.39 3.45 -8.94
C GLY A 39 -1.66 4.25 -9.19
N ILE A 40 -1.50 5.55 -9.45
CA ILE A 40 -2.60 6.48 -9.71
C ILE A 40 -3.42 6.02 -10.92
N LYS A 41 -2.75 5.73 -12.05
CA LYS A 41 -3.42 5.24 -13.28
C LYS A 41 -4.24 3.98 -13.02
N THR A 42 -3.70 3.07 -12.20
CA THR A 42 -4.39 1.82 -11.85
C THR A 42 -5.63 2.10 -11.04
N VAL A 43 -5.58 2.99 -10.04
CA VAL A 43 -6.78 3.35 -9.27
C VAL A 43 -7.83 4.04 -10.15
N ASP A 44 -7.42 4.99 -10.99
CA ASP A 44 -8.34 5.75 -11.85
C ASP A 44 -9.00 4.89 -12.94
N ALA A 45 -8.35 3.80 -13.37
CA ALA A 45 -8.91 2.83 -14.31
C ALA A 45 -10.01 1.94 -13.70
N HIS A 46 -10.22 2.00 -12.37
CA HIS A 46 -11.22 1.21 -11.66
C HIS A 46 -12.34 2.07 -11.07
N PRO A 47 -13.52 1.48 -10.79
CA PRO A 47 -14.59 2.16 -10.06
C PRO A 47 -14.14 2.61 -8.66
N ASP A 48 -14.87 3.57 -8.10
CA ASP A 48 -14.64 4.06 -6.74
C ASP A 48 -14.71 2.90 -5.74
N ASN A 49 -13.82 2.92 -4.74
CA ASN A 49 -13.70 1.92 -3.68
C ASN A 49 -13.52 0.48 -4.19
N TYR A 50 -13.00 0.29 -5.41
CA TYR A 50 -12.81 -1.03 -6.01
C TYR A 50 -11.89 -1.94 -5.21
N PHE A 51 -10.76 -1.42 -4.71
CA PHE A 51 -9.83 -2.19 -3.88
C PHE A 51 -10.29 -2.24 -2.43
N ASP A 52 -10.11 -3.39 -1.78
CA ASP A 52 -10.39 -3.56 -0.35
C ASP A 52 -9.19 -3.11 0.49
N PHE A 53 -7.98 -3.38 -0.01
CA PHE A 53 -6.72 -3.02 0.63
C PHE A 53 -5.73 -2.47 -0.39
N ILE A 54 -5.07 -1.37 -0.03
CA ILE A 54 -3.99 -0.75 -0.80
C ILE A 54 -2.74 -0.72 0.09
N LEU A 55 -1.69 -1.39 -0.36
CA LEU A 55 -0.37 -1.40 0.24
C LEU A 55 0.53 -0.48 -0.58
N SER A 56 1.22 0.47 0.06
CA SER A 56 2.11 1.39 -0.65
C SER A 56 3.44 1.51 0.07
N ASP A 57 4.54 1.43 -0.65
CA ASP A 57 5.79 2.00 -0.14
C ASP A 57 5.69 3.53 -0.07
N LEU A 58 6.56 4.10 0.74
CA LEU A 58 6.73 5.54 0.88
C LEU A 58 7.78 6.07 -0.10
N GLU A 59 8.92 5.40 -0.18
CA GLU A 59 10.08 5.80 -0.98
C GLU A 59 10.11 4.94 -2.25
N MET A 60 9.67 5.52 -3.38
CA MET A 60 9.67 4.87 -4.69
C MET A 60 10.45 5.74 -5.69
N GLU A 61 9.83 6.20 -6.78
CA GLU A 61 10.46 7.12 -7.71
C GLU A 61 10.72 8.52 -7.08
N THR A 62 11.74 9.23 -7.59
CA THR A 62 12.14 10.53 -7.04
C THR A 62 11.56 11.74 -7.78
N ASP A 63 10.87 11.52 -8.90
CA ASP A 63 10.39 12.57 -9.80
C ASP A 63 8.89 12.90 -9.55
N THR A 64 8.58 13.20 -8.29
CA THR A 64 7.23 13.58 -7.82
C THR A 64 7.24 14.93 -7.08
N PRO A 65 6.13 15.67 -7.08
CA PRO A 65 6.06 17.00 -6.46
C PRO A 65 5.96 16.98 -4.93
N GLU A 66 5.74 15.82 -4.32
CA GLU A 66 5.66 15.68 -2.86
C GLU A 66 7.01 15.27 -2.26
N LYS A 67 7.09 15.26 -0.93
CA LYS A 67 8.31 14.85 -0.20
C LYS A 67 8.79 13.45 -0.57
N CYS A 68 7.87 12.58 -0.99
CA CYS A 68 8.15 11.23 -1.46
C CYS A 68 7.00 10.73 -2.37
N ALA A 69 7.30 9.76 -3.22
CA ALA A 69 6.34 9.23 -4.18
C ALA A 69 5.13 8.55 -3.54
N GLY A 70 5.28 7.85 -2.40
CA GLY A 70 4.14 7.25 -1.70
C GLY A 70 3.14 8.29 -1.19
N MET A 71 3.63 9.44 -0.71
CA MET A 71 2.78 10.55 -0.31
C MET A 71 2.05 11.18 -1.51
N TYR A 72 2.75 11.32 -2.63
CA TYR A 72 2.14 11.74 -3.89
C TYR A 72 1.04 10.77 -4.35
N PHE A 73 1.31 9.47 -4.36
CA PHE A 73 0.35 8.44 -4.70
C PHE A 73 -0.91 8.54 -3.84
N ILE A 74 -0.75 8.49 -2.51
CA ILE A 74 -1.88 8.46 -1.56
C ILE A 74 -2.75 9.70 -1.73
N LYS A 75 -2.16 10.90 -1.74
CA LYS A 75 -2.92 12.15 -1.90
C LYS A 75 -3.77 12.17 -3.18
N ASN A 76 -3.24 11.60 -4.26
CA ASN A 76 -3.90 11.58 -5.57
C ASN A 76 -4.93 10.46 -5.73
N ILE A 77 -5.12 9.55 -4.77
CA ILE A 77 -6.13 8.49 -4.87
C ILE A 77 -7.27 8.63 -3.84
N LEU A 78 -7.16 9.57 -2.89
CA LEU A 78 -8.16 9.76 -1.84
C LEU A 78 -9.54 10.19 -2.37
N HIS A 79 -9.64 10.67 -3.61
CA HIS A 79 -10.93 10.91 -4.27
C HIS A 79 -11.65 9.61 -4.66
N LYS A 80 -10.94 8.48 -4.73
CA LYS A 80 -11.44 7.17 -5.18
C LYS A 80 -11.50 6.12 -4.08
N THR A 81 -10.86 6.32 -2.93
CA THR A 81 -10.79 5.32 -1.86
C THR A 81 -10.79 5.95 -0.47
N ASP A 82 -11.28 5.20 0.52
CA ASP A 82 -11.13 5.56 1.94
C ASP A 82 -9.68 5.35 2.41
N LYS A 83 -9.14 6.33 3.14
CA LYS A 83 -7.84 6.26 3.82
C LYS A 83 -7.69 5.03 4.74
N LYS A 84 -8.79 4.50 5.30
CA LYS A 84 -8.78 3.28 6.13
C LYS A 84 -8.34 2.03 5.38
N LYS A 85 -8.49 2.02 4.06
CA LYS A 85 -8.09 0.92 3.17
C LYS A 85 -6.59 0.98 2.80
N ILE A 86 -5.92 2.08 3.12
CA ILE A 86 -4.54 2.34 2.74
C ILE A 86 -3.62 2.00 3.92
N THR A 87 -2.58 1.20 3.66
CA THR A 87 -1.51 0.92 4.61
C THR A 87 -0.16 1.21 3.95
N ILE A 88 0.62 2.11 4.56
CA ILE A 88 2.00 2.36 4.12
C ILE A 88 2.89 1.23 4.66
N ILE A 89 3.65 0.58 3.79
CA ILE A 89 4.65 -0.42 4.16
C ILE A 89 6.01 0.07 3.70
N SER A 90 6.83 0.63 4.61
CA SER A 90 8.10 1.25 4.24
C SER A 90 9.24 0.96 5.20
N ALA A 91 10.47 1.08 4.70
CA ALA A 91 11.70 1.02 5.48
C ALA A 91 12.07 2.39 6.07
N SER A 92 11.41 3.46 5.65
CA SER A 92 11.72 4.82 6.07
C SER A 92 11.52 5.05 7.56
N PHE A 93 12.44 5.80 8.19
CA PHE A 93 12.40 6.10 9.62
C PHE A 93 11.28 7.05 10.02
N ASN A 94 10.72 7.81 9.09
CA ASN A 94 9.66 8.80 9.33
C ASN A 94 8.26 8.31 8.92
N ILE A 95 8.11 7.00 8.67
CA ILE A 95 6.86 6.38 8.21
C ILE A 95 5.66 6.71 9.10
N ASP A 96 5.87 6.79 10.42
CA ASP A 96 4.85 7.11 11.41
C ASP A 96 4.33 8.55 11.25
N SER A 97 5.24 9.49 11.05
CA SER A 97 4.92 10.91 10.84
C SER A 97 4.13 11.09 9.55
N VAL A 98 4.54 10.44 8.47
CA VAL A 98 3.84 10.56 7.18
C VAL A 98 2.47 9.87 7.23
N ALA A 99 2.38 8.68 7.82
CA ALA A 99 1.10 7.99 7.98
C ALA A 99 0.11 8.80 8.81
N LYS A 100 0.59 9.47 9.87
CA LYS A 100 -0.21 10.39 10.69
C LYS A 100 -0.68 11.61 9.91
N GLU A 101 0.19 12.20 9.09
CA GLU A 101 -0.16 13.34 8.22
C GLU A 101 -1.28 12.97 7.23
N LEU A 102 -1.19 11.77 6.64
CA LEU A 102 -2.16 11.27 5.66
C LEU A 102 -3.40 10.61 6.30
N GLY A 103 -3.37 10.35 7.61
CA GLY A 103 -4.44 9.67 8.34
C GLY A 103 -4.64 8.20 7.92
N VAL A 104 -3.56 7.52 7.51
CA VAL A 104 -3.55 6.12 7.06
C VAL A 104 -2.82 5.21 8.06
N LYS A 105 -2.93 3.89 7.87
CA LYS A 105 -2.17 2.91 8.67
C LYS A 105 -0.74 2.79 8.16
N TYR A 106 0.16 2.23 8.97
CA TYR A 106 1.49 1.87 8.52
C TYR A 106 2.03 0.58 9.16
N ILE A 107 2.97 -0.05 8.47
CA ILE A 107 3.78 -1.17 8.94
C ILE A 107 5.23 -0.92 8.51
N ALA A 108 6.18 -0.95 9.44
CA ALA A 108 7.58 -0.91 9.06
C ALA A 108 7.99 -2.21 8.35
N LYS A 109 8.66 -2.12 7.20
CA LYS A 109 9.16 -3.25 6.39
C LYS A 109 9.94 -4.27 7.25
N ARG A 110 10.84 -3.77 8.12
CA ARG A 110 11.59 -4.60 9.07
C ARG A 110 10.69 -5.42 10.00
N SER A 111 9.64 -4.81 10.54
CA SER A 111 8.69 -5.51 11.41
C SER A 111 7.92 -6.58 10.66
N LEU A 112 7.53 -6.31 9.41
CA LEU A 112 6.79 -7.26 8.57
C LEU A 112 7.63 -8.48 8.20
N VAL A 113 8.92 -8.30 7.89
CA VAL A 113 9.85 -9.42 7.62
C VAL A 113 10.01 -10.31 8.85
N HIS A 114 10.12 -9.72 10.05
CA HIS A 114 10.24 -10.50 11.28
C HIS A 114 8.94 -11.14 11.74
N ASN A 115 7.79 -10.55 11.40
CA ASN A 115 6.48 -11.03 11.79
C ASN A 115 5.45 -10.80 10.66
N PRO A 116 5.34 -11.73 9.69
CA PRO A 116 4.38 -11.62 8.59
C PRO A 116 2.92 -11.53 9.04
N TYR A 117 2.57 -12.00 10.24
CA TYR A 117 1.22 -11.89 10.82
C TYR A 117 0.74 -10.43 10.93
N LEU A 118 1.65 -9.46 10.94
CA LEU A 118 1.30 -8.04 10.91
C LEU A 118 0.44 -7.66 9.70
N ILE A 119 0.47 -8.43 8.61
CA ILE A 119 -0.39 -8.19 7.45
C ILE A 119 -1.88 -8.34 7.79
N LYS A 120 -2.27 -9.16 8.78
CA LYS A 120 -3.68 -9.24 9.23
C LYS A 120 -4.20 -7.94 9.83
N LYS A 121 -3.31 -7.08 10.37
CA LYS A 121 -3.70 -5.78 10.95
C LYS A 121 -4.29 -4.83 9.91
N ILE A 122 -4.12 -5.11 8.61
CA ILE A 122 -4.81 -4.35 7.57
C ILE A 122 -6.33 -4.54 7.66
N GLU A 123 -6.82 -5.71 8.12
CA GLU A 123 -8.24 -6.02 8.29
C GLU A 123 -8.87 -5.47 9.58
N ASP A 124 -8.11 -5.35 10.67
CA ASP A 124 -8.61 -5.24 12.06
C ASP A 124 -9.47 -4.01 12.43
N ILE A 125 -9.83 -3.12 11.49
CA ILE A 125 -10.79 -2.04 11.74
C ILE A 125 -11.56 -1.75 10.45
N SER A 126 -12.53 -2.61 10.12
CA SER A 126 -13.65 -2.27 9.24
C SER A 126 -14.95 -2.23 10.03
#